data_AF-A0A5D4H237-F1
#
_entry.id   AF-A0A5D4H237-F1
#
_cell.length_a   1.000
_cell.length_b   1.000
_cell.length_c   1.000
_cell.angle_alpha   90.00
_cell.angle_beta   90.00
_cell.angle_gamma   90.00
#
_symmetry.space_group_name_H-M   'P 1'
#
loop_
_entity.id
_entity.type
_entity.pdbx_description
1 polymer ?
#
loop_
_entity_poly.entity_id
_entity_poly.type
_entity_poly.pdbx_seq_one_letter_code
_entity_poly.pdbx_strand_id
1 'polypeptide(L)'
;MANPLPRAAELAALRQPPFPGESEQYAKAREALLAEEIEFRRHMTRLGEQRQTLPAGPVISKDYRFRDADGNDIGLADLFGQHDTLVSYFWMYGPQRERPCPMCTNWLGAVNGNAADIKQRVALKIFGRSPVERQQAFARERGWAHLDFVQTVGDDYANDLALINEDGTENPALVVFSRKGDEVRLFWAAEMPRAAADPGQDPRTAPDIAALWSILDLTPGGRGTDWYPKLSY
;
A
#
# COMPACT_ATOMS: atom_id res chain seq x y z
N MET A 1 -13.55 13.88 -26.88
CA MET A 1 -14.32 12.82 -26.19
C MET A 1 -13.56 11.52 -26.38
N ALA A 2 -13.21 10.81 -25.32
CA ALA A 2 -12.59 9.50 -25.46
C ALA A 2 -13.58 8.54 -26.16
N ASN A 3 -13.10 7.69 -27.07
CA ASN A 3 -13.95 6.67 -27.67
C ASN A 3 -14.54 5.78 -26.57
N PRO A 4 -15.84 5.40 -26.65
CA PRO A 4 -16.43 4.51 -25.67
C PRO A 4 -15.70 3.16 -25.70
N LEU A 5 -15.35 2.65 -24.52
CA LEU A 5 -14.74 1.33 -24.38
C LEU A 5 -15.73 0.25 -24.85
N PRO A 6 -15.27 -0.83 -25.53
CA PRO A 6 -16.13 -1.98 -25.85
C PRO A 6 -16.76 -2.58 -24.59
N ARG A 7 -17.90 -3.27 -24.71
CA ARG A 7 -18.52 -3.90 -23.52
C ARG A 7 -17.61 -5.01 -23.00
N ALA A 8 -17.57 -5.22 -21.68
CA ALA A 8 -16.75 -6.29 -21.11
C ALA A 8 -17.12 -7.66 -21.65
N ALA A 9 -18.41 -7.93 -21.89
CA ALA A 9 -18.86 -9.17 -22.52
C ALA A 9 -18.28 -9.38 -23.94
N GLU A 10 -18.16 -8.32 -24.73
CA GLU A 10 -17.57 -8.41 -26.08
C GLU A 10 -16.09 -8.75 -26.03
N LEU A 11 -15.38 -8.22 -25.04
CA LEU A 11 -13.97 -8.53 -24.81
C LEU A 11 -13.78 -9.93 -24.20
N ALA A 12 -14.68 -10.35 -23.32
CA ALA A 12 -14.65 -11.69 -22.72
C ALA A 12 -14.89 -12.79 -23.75
N ALA A 13 -15.75 -12.55 -24.74
CA ALA A 13 -15.99 -13.47 -25.87
C ALA A 13 -14.74 -13.70 -26.76
N LEU A 14 -13.69 -12.88 -26.62
CA LEU A 14 -12.41 -13.10 -27.32
C LEU A 14 -11.54 -14.17 -26.64
N ARG A 15 -12.00 -14.74 -25.50
CA ARG A 15 -11.29 -15.77 -24.75
C ARG A 15 -10.92 -16.97 -25.62
N GLN A 16 -9.66 -17.38 -25.53
CA GLN A 16 -9.15 -18.62 -26.13
C GLN A 16 -8.69 -19.55 -24.99
N PRO A 17 -9.38 -20.68 -24.71
CA PRO A 17 -9.01 -21.57 -23.61
C PRO A 17 -7.67 -22.28 -23.91
N PRO A 18 -6.64 -22.14 -23.06
CA PRO A 18 -5.33 -22.75 -23.32
C PRO A 18 -5.25 -24.22 -22.88
N PHE A 19 -6.25 -24.73 -22.15
CA PHE A 19 -6.23 -26.09 -21.60
C PHE A 19 -7.30 -26.98 -22.24
N PRO A 20 -6.94 -28.18 -22.73
CA PRO A 20 -7.90 -29.12 -23.31
C PRO A 20 -8.84 -29.70 -22.24
N GLY A 21 -10.03 -30.14 -22.66
CA GLY A 21 -10.99 -30.84 -21.78
C GLY A 21 -11.93 -29.92 -21.00
N GLU A 22 -11.98 -28.63 -21.33
CA GLU A 22 -12.95 -27.69 -20.76
C GLU A 22 -14.39 -28.09 -21.11
N SER A 23 -15.25 -28.25 -20.10
CA SER A 23 -16.68 -28.48 -20.30
C SER A 23 -17.39 -27.20 -20.73
N GLU A 24 -18.51 -27.33 -21.43
CA GLU A 24 -19.33 -26.17 -21.84
C GLU A 24 -19.80 -25.33 -20.64
N GLN A 25 -20.16 -26.00 -19.53
CA GLN A 25 -20.56 -25.32 -18.30
C GLN A 25 -19.42 -24.47 -17.73
N TYR A 26 -18.19 -25.01 -17.71
CA TYR A 26 -17.02 -24.27 -17.22
C TYR A 26 -16.65 -23.14 -18.18
N ALA A 27 -16.67 -23.37 -19.49
CA ALA A 27 -16.39 -22.34 -20.51
C ALA A 27 -17.31 -21.13 -20.34
N LYS A 28 -18.63 -21.37 -20.24
CA LYS A 28 -19.63 -20.33 -20.03
C LYS A 28 -19.42 -19.58 -18.71
N ALA A 29 -19.14 -20.30 -17.63
CA ALA A 29 -18.84 -19.69 -16.33
C ALA A 29 -17.56 -18.83 -16.38
N ARG A 30 -16.52 -19.27 -17.09
CA ARG A 30 -15.27 -18.50 -17.21
C ARG A 30 -15.39 -17.29 -18.10
N GLU A 31 -16.17 -17.34 -19.17
CA GLU A 31 -16.46 -16.15 -19.99
C GLU A 31 -17.22 -15.11 -19.17
N ALA A 32 -18.26 -15.51 -18.43
CA ALA A 32 -19.00 -14.61 -17.54
C ALA A 32 -18.08 -14.00 -16.47
N LEU A 33 -17.23 -14.82 -15.83
CA LEU A 33 -16.27 -14.33 -14.84
C LEU A 33 -15.21 -13.40 -15.46
N LEU A 34 -14.75 -13.66 -16.70
CA LEU A 34 -13.80 -12.77 -17.39
C LEU A 34 -14.40 -11.39 -17.69
N ALA A 35 -15.71 -11.31 -17.98
CA ALA A 35 -16.38 -10.02 -18.13
C ALA A 35 -16.32 -9.20 -16.82
N GLU A 36 -16.55 -9.85 -15.67
CA GLU A 36 -16.42 -9.20 -14.35
C GLU A 36 -14.96 -8.81 -14.05
N GLU A 37 -13.99 -9.67 -14.36
CA GLU A 37 -12.55 -9.36 -14.21
C GLU A 37 -12.15 -8.12 -15.05
N ILE A 38 -12.72 -7.96 -16.25
CA ILE A 38 -12.51 -6.78 -17.11
C ILE A 38 -13.11 -5.51 -16.49
N GLU A 39 -14.33 -5.58 -15.97
CA GLU A 39 -14.97 -4.45 -15.29
C GLU A 39 -14.25 -4.08 -13.99
N PHE A 40 -13.76 -5.06 -13.23
CA PHE A 40 -12.92 -4.83 -12.06
C PHE A 40 -11.66 -4.03 -12.43
N ARG A 41 -10.93 -4.46 -13.47
CA ARG A 41 -9.77 -3.70 -13.97
C ARG A 41 -10.15 -2.26 -14.36
N ARG A 42 -11.27 -2.07 -15.06
CA ARG A 42 -11.75 -0.73 -15.45
C ARG A 42 -12.10 0.14 -14.25
N HIS A 43 -12.74 -0.45 -13.24
CA HIS A 43 -13.06 0.25 -12.01
C HIS A 43 -11.80 0.69 -11.27
N MET A 44 -10.80 -0.20 -11.15
CA MET A 44 -9.49 0.16 -10.59
C MET A 44 -8.83 1.32 -11.35
N THR A 45 -8.82 1.28 -12.69
CA THR A 45 -8.27 2.38 -13.51
C THR A 45 -8.98 3.70 -13.23
N ARG A 46 -10.32 3.69 -13.24
CA ARG A 46 -11.14 4.88 -12.98
C ARG A 46 -10.91 5.44 -11.57
N LEU A 47 -10.73 4.59 -10.56
CA LEU A 47 -10.39 5.02 -9.20
C LEU A 47 -9.02 5.72 -9.17
N GLY A 48 -8.05 5.21 -9.94
CA GLY A 48 -6.76 5.87 -10.13
C GLY A 48 -6.88 7.25 -10.76
N GLU A 49 -7.67 7.37 -11.83
CA GLU A 49 -7.97 8.65 -12.49
C GLU A 49 -8.65 9.64 -11.53
N GLN A 50 -9.61 9.18 -10.73
CA GLN A 50 -10.27 10.01 -9.72
C GLN A 50 -9.28 10.58 -8.70
N ARG A 51 -8.35 9.75 -8.20
CA ARG A 51 -7.28 10.22 -7.29
C ARG A 51 -6.39 11.28 -7.94
N GLN A 52 -6.06 11.12 -9.21
CA GLN A 52 -5.26 12.10 -9.96
C GLN A 52 -5.96 13.44 -10.14
N THR A 53 -7.30 13.45 -10.09
CA THR A 53 -8.12 14.68 -10.22
C THR A 53 -8.50 15.32 -8.88
N LEU A 54 -7.98 14.82 -7.75
CA LEU A 54 -8.23 15.45 -6.45
C LEU A 54 -7.78 16.93 -6.46
N PRO A 55 -8.54 17.84 -5.83
CA PRO A 55 -8.06 19.20 -5.58
C PRO A 55 -6.76 19.19 -4.78
N ALA A 56 -5.99 20.27 -4.87
CA ALA A 56 -4.78 20.42 -4.07
C ALA A 56 -5.08 20.24 -2.58
N GLY A 57 -4.45 19.25 -1.96
CA GLY A 57 -4.59 19.01 -0.54
C GLY A 57 -3.92 20.08 0.33
N PRO A 58 -4.06 19.96 1.65
CA PRO A 58 -3.52 20.92 2.61
C PRO A 58 -1.99 21.02 2.52
N VAL A 59 -1.48 22.23 2.77
CA VAL A 59 -0.05 22.47 2.97
C VAL A 59 0.37 21.87 4.31
N ILE A 60 1.48 21.14 4.31
CA ILE A 60 2.10 20.64 5.54
C ILE A 60 3.02 21.72 6.08
N SER A 61 2.52 22.54 7.00
CA SER A 61 3.28 23.65 7.61
C SER A 61 4.05 23.25 8.86
N LYS A 62 3.73 22.08 9.45
CA LYS A 62 4.39 21.58 10.65
C LYS A 62 5.77 21.02 10.30
N ASP A 63 6.79 21.39 11.07
CA ASP A 63 8.17 20.91 10.89
C ASP A 63 8.31 19.49 11.45
N TYR A 64 7.74 18.50 10.75
CA TYR A 64 7.96 17.11 11.09
C TYR A 64 9.43 16.75 10.88
N ARG A 65 10.05 16.22 11.93
CA ARG A 65 11.46 15.82 11.95
C ARG A 65 11.57 14.30 11.85
N PHE A 66 12.62 13.87 11.17
CA PHE A 66 12.90 12.46 10.93
C PHE A 66 14.39 12.17 11.06
N ARG A 67 14.75 10.88 11.21
CA ARG A 67 16.11 10.41 11.00
C ARG A 67 16.18 9.51 9.79
N ASP A 68 17.12 9.80 8.89
CA ASP A 68 17.37 9.01 7.70
C ASP A 68 18.05 7.66 8.03
N ALA A 69 18.44 6.91 7.00
CA ALA A 69 19.07 5.60 7.14
C ALA A 69 20.43 5.64 7.88
N ASP A 70 21.09 6.79 7.91
CA ASP A 70 22.39 7.01 8.55
C ASP A 70 22.23 7.70 9.92
N GLY A 71 20.99 7.99 10.33
CA GLY A 71 20.66 8.62 11.60
C GLY A 71 20.70 10.15 11.58
N ASN A 72 20.85 10.80 10.42
CA ASN A 72 20.89 12.26 10.32
C ASN A 72 19.48 12.86 10.46
N ASP A 73 19.38 13.98 11.17
CA ASP A 73 18.11 14.70 11.33
C ASP A 73 17.74 15.43 10.03
N ILE A 74 16.58 15.09 9.46
CA ILE A 74 16.06 15.66 8.21
C ILE A 74 14.59 16.07 8.34
N GLY A 75 14.12 16.95 7.47
CA GLY A 75 12.72 17.38 7.39
C GLY A 75 11.92 16.61 6.34
N LEU A 76 10.60 16.82 6.31
CA LEU A 76 9.72 16.17 5.34
C LEU A 76 10.09 16.48 3.88
N ALA A 77 10.51 17.71 3.57
CA ALA A 77 10.89 18.10 2.21
C ALA A 77 12.15 17.37 1.71
N ASP A 78 13.08 17.03 2.61
CA ASP A 78 14.33 16.33 2.26
C ASP A 78 14.07 14.88 1.79
N LEU A 79 13.02 14.25 2.32
CA LEU A 79 12.64 12.87 2.02
C LEU A 79 12.25 12.62 0.56
N PHE A 80 11.93 13.69 -0.18
CA PHE A 80 11.63 13.62 -1.61
C PHE A 80 12.87 13.38 -2.47
N GLY A 81 14.06 13.76 -1.99
CA GLY A 81 15.27 13.78 -2.82
C GLY A 81 15.04 14.54 -4.14
N GLN A 82 15.32 13.86 -5.26
CA GLN A 82 15.14 14.38 -6.61
C GLN A 82 13.69 14.37 -7.13
N HIS A 83 12.75 13.75 -6.41
CA HIS A 83 11.37 13.58 -6.85
C HIS A 83 10.48 14.75 -6.39
N ASP A 84 9.31 14.87 -7.00
CA ASP A 84 8.23 15.79 -6.61
C ASP A 84 7.10 15.09 -5.85
N THR A 85 7.18 13.76 -5.73
CA THR A 85 6.16 12.90 -5.11
C THR A 85 6.84 11.97 -4.12
N LEU A 86 6.29 11.91 -2.90
CA LEU A 86 6.73 11.03 -1.83
C LEU A 86 5.61 10.08 -1.45
N VAL A 87 5.84 8.79 -1.63
CA VAL A 87 5.00 7.71 -1.09
C VAL A 87 5.63 7.25 0.22
N SER A 88 4.86 7.38 1.31
CA SER A 88 5.29 6.95 2.64
C SER A 88 4.37 5.85 3.17
N TYR A 89 4.96 4.87 3.85
CA TYR A 89 4.20 3.88 4.60
C TYR A 89 4.67 3.87 6.05
N PHE A 90 3.79 4.27 6.97
CA PHE A 90 4.02 4.12 8.40
C PHE A 90 3.70 2.68 8.78
N TRP A 91 4.72 1.92 9.17
CA TRP A 91 4.53 0.54 9.61
C TRP A 91 4.54 0.43 11.13
N MET A 92 3.71 -0.48 11.64
CA MET A 92 3.60 -0.74 13.07
C MET A 92 4.80 -1.53 13.58
N TYR A 93 5.88 -0.82 13.90
CA TYR A 93 7.04 -1.33 14.61
C TYR A 93 7.54 -0.34 15.65
N GLY A 94 6.63 0.14 16.49
CA GLY A 94 6.93 1.07 17.57
C GLY A 94 7.90 0.52 18.60
N PRO A 95 8.50 1.41 19.41
CA PRO A 95 9.61 1.06 20.31
C PRO A 95 9.25 -0.06 21.31
N GLN A 96 7.99 -0.13 21.75
CA GLN A 96 7.52 -1.12 22.73
C GLN A 96 7.17 -2.49 22.11
N ARG A 97 7.01 -2.58 20.79
CA ARG A 97 6.70 -3.86 20.14
C ARG A 97 7.96 -4.70 20.06
N GLU A 98 7.92 -5.96 20.48
CA GLU A 98 9.07 -6.87 20.31
C GLU A 98 9.38 -7.12 18.83
N ARG A 99 8.33 -7.41 18.06
CA ARG A 99 8.36 -7.71 16.61
C ARG A 99 7.36 -6.82 15.85
N PRO A 100 7.61 -6.53 14.55
CA PRO A 100 6.73 -5.69 13.75
C PRO A 100 5.36 -6.35 13.51
N CYS A 101 4.38 -5.57 13.06
CA CYS A 101 3.08 -6.10 12.66
C CYS A 101 3.23 -7.10 11.48
N PRO A 102 2.62 -8.30 11.54
CA PRO A 102 2.66 -9.27 10.44
C PRO A 102 2.07 -8.76 9.14
N MET A 103 0.98 -7.98 9.16
CA MET A 103 0.42 -7.41 7.93
C MET A 103 1.27 -6.31 7.33
N CYS A 104 1.83 -5.44 8.16
CA CYS A 104 2.82 -4.47 7.68
C CYS A 104 4.02 -5.19 7.05
N THR A 105 4.44 -6.32 7.64
CA THR A 105 5.55 -7.12 7.12
C THR A 105 5.20 -7.78 5.78
N ASN A 106 3.99 -8.31 5.65
CA ASN A 106 3.47 -8.86 4.39
C ASN A 106 3.41 -7.77 3.30
N TRP A 107 2.89 -6.59 3.64
CA TRP A 107 2.81 -5.44 2.74
C TRP A 107 4.19 -5.00 2.26
N LEU A 108 5.13 -4.80 3.18
CA LEU A 108 6.50 -4.38 2.86
C LEU A 108 7.27 -5.43 2.06
N GLY A 109 7.03 -6.72 2.32
CA GLY A 109 7.62 -7.80 1.53
C GLY A 109 7.25 -7.72 0.06
N ALA A 110 5.97 -7.47 -0.25
CA ALA A 110 5.51 -7.29 -1.63
C ALA A 110 6.11 -6.02 -2.26
N VAL A 111 6.14 -4.90 -1.53
CA VAL A 111 6.69 -3.64 -2.02
C VAL A 111 8.20 -3.74 -2.26
N ASN A 112 8.95 -4.42 -1.39
CA ASN A 112 10.39 -4.62 -1.57
C ASN A 112 10.72 -5.28 -2.92
N GLY A 113 9.88 -6.19 -3.40
CA GLY A 113 10.07 -6.86 -4.68
C GLY A 113 10.10 -5.93 -5.90
N ASN A 114 9.40 -4.79 -5.84
CA ASN A 114 9.31 -3.80 -6.93
C ASN A 114 9.82 -2.41 -6.53
N ALA A 115 10.41 -2.25 -5.34
CA ALA A 115 10.77 -0.94 -4.81
C ALA A 115 11.81 -0.22 -5.68
N ALA A 116 12.69 -0.95 -6.36
CA ALA A 116 13.65 -0.36 -7.30
C ALA A 116 12.95 0.33 -8.48
N ASP A 117 11.92 -0.28 -9.05
CA ASP A 117 11.15 0.31 -10.16
C ASP A 117 10.25 1.45 -9.69
N ILE A 118 9.63 1.32 -8.52
CA ILE A 118 8.85 2.40 -7.90
C ILE A 118 9.73 3.65 -7.72
N LYS A 119 10.95 3.46 -7.19
CA LYS A 119 11.90 4.55 -6.92
C LYS A 119 12.43 5.24 -8.18
N GLN A 120 12.22 4.71 -9.38
CA GLN A 120 12.51 5.43 -10.63
C GLN A 120 11.53 6.59 -10.87
N ARG A 121 10.35 6.57 -10.24
CA ARG A 121 9.27 7.53 -10.49
C ARG A 121 8.94 8.40 -9.29
N VAL A 122 9.06 7.88 -8.08
CA VAL A 122 8.68 8.58 -6.83
C VAL A 122 9.70 8.32 -5.73
N ALA A 123 9.77 9.18 -4.73
CA ALA A 123 10.41 8.83 -3.48
C ALA A 123 9.54 7.81 -2.73
N LEU A 124 10.16 6.77 -2.18
CA LEU A 124 9.50 5.74 -1.37
C LEU A 124 10.20 5.64 -0.02
N LYS A 125 9.48 5.87 1.08
CA LYS A 125 10.04 5.85 2.44
C LYS A 125 9.15 5.06 3.40
N ILE A 126 9.77 4.28 4.28
CA ILE A 126 9.08 3.48 5.29
C ILE A 126 9.30 4.16 6.64
N PHE A 127 8.22 4.71 7.19
CA PHE A 127 8.27 5.45 8.45
C PHE A 127 7.99 4.52 9.61
N GLY A 128 8.75 4.67 10.70
CA GLY A 128 8.46 3.98 11.95
C GLY A 128 8.99 4.77 13.14
N ARG A 129 8.42 4.53 14.33
CA ARG A 129 8.86 5.18 15.57
C ARG A 129 10.11 4.56 16.18
N SER A 130 10.38 3.28 15.91
CA SER A 130 11.61 2.64 16.37
C SER A 130 12.86 3.26 15.74
N PRO A 131 14.02 3.22 16.43
CA PRO A 131 15.30 3.60 15.84
C PRO A 131 15.52 2.97 14.47
N VAL A 132 16.04 3.75 13.52
CA VAL A 132 16.16 3.33 12.11
C VAL A 132 17.01 2.06 11.98
N GLU A 133 18.04 1.90 12.83
CA GLU A 133 18.92 0.74 12.84
C GLU A 133 18.18 -0.54 13.21
N ARG A 134 17.17 -0.44 14.10
CA ARG A 134 16.30 -1.55 14.48
C ARG A 134 15.39 -1.95 13.32
N GLN A 135 14.85 -0.97 12.61
CA GLN A 135 14.02 -1.22 11.42
C GLN A 135 14.84 -1.92 10.34
N GLN A 136 16.05 -1.44 10.08
CA GLN A 136 16.99 -2.04 9.13
C GLN A 136 17.45 -3.44 9.55
N ALA A 137 17.62 -3.71 10.85
CA ALA A 137 17.97 -5.03 11.34
C ALA A 137 16.90 -6.07 10.96
N PHE A 138 15.63 -5.71 11.14
CA PHE A 138 14.52 -6.57 10.70
C PHE A 138 14.48 -6.69 9.17
N ALA A 139 14.72 -5.60 8.43
CA ALA A 139 14.79 -5.65 6.97
C ALA A 139 15.87 -6.64 6.48
N ARG A 140 17.05 -6.65 7.11
CA ARG A 140 18.12 -7.62 6.81
C ARG A 140 17.70 -9.06 7.10
N GLU A 141 17.03 -9.30 8.23
CA GLU A 141 16.47 -10.63 8.56
C GLU A 141 15.50 -11.13 7.48
N ARG A 142 14.72 -10.23 6.87
CA ARG A 142 13.76 -10.53 5.81
C ARG A 142 14.36 -10.50 4.39
N GLY A 143 15.65 -10.21 4.24
CA GLY A 143 16.29 -10.07 2.94
C GLY A 143 15.78 -8.87 2.12
N TRP A 144 15.22 -7.86 2.77
CA TRP A 144 14.76 -6.64 2.10
C TRP A 144 15.95 -5.72 1.81
N ALA A 145 16.22 -5.51 0.53
CA ALA A 145 17.38 -4.75 0.05
C ALA A 145 17.00 -3.39 -0.56
N HIS A 146 15.71 -3.13 -0.79
CA HIS A 146 15.28 -2.00 -1.64
C HIS A 146 14.35 -1.00 -0.94
N LEU A 147 14.07 -1.21 0.35
CA LEU A 147 13.25 -0.32 1.17
C LEU A 147 14.12 0.67 1.94
N ASP A 148 13.71 1.93 1.93
CA ASP A 148 14.40 3.01 2.65
C ASP A 148 13.64 3.32 3.94
N PHE A 149 14.21 2.92 5.09
CA PHE A 149 13.60 3.15 6.40
C PHE A 149 13.99 4.50 6.96
N VAL A 150 13.03 5.13 7.64
CA VAL A 150 13.14 6.46 8.24
C VAL A 150 12.48 6.40 9.61
N GLN A 151 13.15 6.97 10.61
CA GLN A 151 12.57 7.11 11.93
C GLN A 151 11.80 8.43 12.04
N THR A 152 10.59 8.42 12.60
CA THR A 152 9.91 9.65 13.02
C THR A 152 10.52 10.17 14.33
N VAL A 153 10.86 11.46 14.40
CA VAL A 153 11.38 12.09 15.62
C VAL A 153 10.22 12.68 16.42
N GLY A 154 10.10 12.25 17.68
CA GLY A 154 8.91 12.53 18.48
C GLY A 154 7.66 11.81 17.94
N ASP A 155 6.51 12.13 18.52
CA ASP A 155 5.24 11.47 18.19
C ASP A 155 4.28 12.39 17.42
N ASP A 156 4.67 13.63 17.12
CA ASP A 156 3.83 14.63 16.45
C ASP A 156 3.25 14.14 15.13
N TYR A 157 4.09 13.57 14.24
CA TYR A 157 3.63 13.01 12.97
C TYR A 157 2.62 11.88 13.18
N ALA A 158 2.91 10.97 14.11
CA ALA A 158 2.07 9.83 14.37
C ALA A 158 0.74 10.23 15.05
N ASN A 159 0.76 11.20 15.96
CA ASN A 159 -0.43 11.70 16.64
C ASN A 159 -1.36 12.47 15.69
N ASP A 160 -0.82 13.36 14.86
CA ASP A 160 -1.62 14.18 13.93
C ASP A 160 -2.34 13.30 12.88
N LEU A 161 -1.78 12.13 12.56
CA LEU A 161 -2.38 11.14 11.67
C LEU A 161 -3.19 10.05 12.42
N ALA A 162 -3.38 10.19 13.73
CA ALA A 162 -4.07 9.21 14.58
C ALA A 162 -3.50 7.77 14.48
N LEU A 163 -2.17 7.67 14.37
CA LEU A 163 -1.44 6.41 14.22
C LEU A 163 -1.04 5.78 15.54
N ILE A 164 -1.21 6.48 16.66
CA ILE A 164 -1.03 5.96 18.02
C ILE A 164 -2.40 5.95 18.69
N ASN A 165 -2.84 4.77 19.11
CA ASN A 165 -4.09 4.56 19.83
C ASN A 165 -3.93 4.89 21.31
N GLU A 166 -5.04 5.07 22.03
CA GLU A 166 -5.04 5.36 23.48
C GLU A 166 -4.34 4.28 24.31
N ASP A 167 -4.38 3.02 23.86
CA ASP A 167 -3.71 1.88 24.49
C ASP A 167 -2.21 1.76 24.13
N GLY A 168 -1.68 2.72 23.37
CA GLY A 168 -0.30 2.76 22.90
C GLY A 168 0.00 1.84 21.70
N THR A 169 -1.00 1.12 21.19
CA THR A 169 -0.86 0.38 19.93
C THR A 169 -0.82 1.33 18.74
N GLU A 170 -0.39 0.83 17.58
CA GLU A 170 -0.20 1.66 16.38
C GLU A 170 -1.15 1.24 15.27
N ASN A 171 -1.47 2.18 14.38
CA ASN A 171 -2.15 1.93 13.11
C ASN A 171 -1.16 2.14 11.96
N PRO A 172 -1.25 1.37 10.87
CA PRO A 172 -0.47 1.64 9.67
C PRO A 172 -1.06 2.81 8.90
N ALA A 173 -0.24 3.50 8.10
CA ALA A 173 -0.71 4.58 7.24
C ALA A 173 0.01 4.56 5.89
N LEU A 174 -0.75 4.62 4.81
CA LEU A 174 -0.20 4.91 3.48
C LEU A 174 -0.55 6.35 3.12
N VAL A 175 0.48 7.17 2.92
CA VAL A 175 0.31 8.60 2.65
C VAL A 175 1.19 9.01 1.49
N VAL A 176 0.62 9.77 0.57
CA VAL A 176 1.28 10.34 -0.60
C VAL A 176 1.30 11.85 -0.47
N PHE A 177 2.49 12.40 -0.55
CA PHE A 177 2.74 13.84 -0.57
C PHE A 177 3.21 14.28 -1.94
N SER A 178 2.93 15.53 -2.28
CA SER A 178 3.47 16.21 -3.45
C SER A 178 4.25 17.45 -3.00
N ARG A 179 5.23 17.86 -3.79
CA ARG A 179 6.07 19.02 -3.50
C ARG A 179 6.22 19.91 -4.73
N LYS A 180 6.16 21.23 -4.52
CA LYS A 180 6.50 22.25 -5.52
C LYS A 180 7.45 23.27 -4.91
N GLY A 181 8.73 23.22 -5.28
CA GLY A 181 9.78 23.95 -4.55
C GLY A 181 9.90 23.39 -3.14
N ASP A 182 9.83 24.24 -2.12
CA ASP A 182 9.84 23.81 -0.72
C ASP A 182 8.45 23.57 -0.13
N GLU A 183 7.38 23.91 -0.87
CA GLU A 183 6.01 23.69 -0.40
C GLU A 183 5.62 22.21 -0.55
N VAL A 184 5.38 21.54 0.57
CA VAL A 184 4.87 20.17 0.63
C VAL A 184 3.37 20.18 0.90
N ARG A 185 2.62 19.37 0.15
CA ARG A 185 1.18 19.17 0.33
C ARG A 185 0.84 17.70 0.47
N LEU A 186 -0.20 17.41 1.24
CA LEU A 186 -0.88 16.13 1.13
C LEU A 186 -1.46 15.99 -0.28
N PHE A 187 -1.16 14.89 -0.96
CA PHE A 187 -1.83 14.54 -2.20
C PHE A 187 -2.96 13.55 -1.94
N TRP A 188 -2.69 12.48 -1.18
CA TRP A 188 -3.67 11.45 -0.86
C TRP A 188 -3.25 10.67 0.39
N ALA A 189 -4.21 10.26 1.22
CA ALA A 189 -4.00 9.34 2.32
C ALA A 189 -5.03 8.21 2.30
N ALA A 190 -4.64 7.04 2.80
CA ALA A 190 -5.57 5.97 3.14
C ALA A 190 -6.34 6.35 4.42
N GLU A 191 -7.61 6.72 4.29
CA GLU A 191 -8.42 7.29 5.38
C GLU A 191 -9.63 6.43 5.78
N MET A 192 -9.67 5.14 5.42
CA MET A 192 -10.78 4.27 5.81
C MET A 192 -10.70 3.97 7.32
N PRO A 193 -11.70 4.39 8.12
CA PRO A 193 -11.72 4.03 9.53
C PRO A 193 -12.13 2.56 9.68
N ARG A 194 -11.75 1.94 10.80
CA ARG A 194 -12.15 0.56 11.13
C ARG A 194 -13.67 0.34 11.07
N ALA A 195 -14.46 1.34 11.45
CA ALA A 195 -15.92 1.28 11.42
C ALA A 195 -16.51 1.25 10.00
N ALA A 196 -15.73 1.61 8.97
CA ALA A 196 -16.12 1.53 7.57
C ALA A 196 -15.71 0.19 6.91
N ALA A 197 -15.14 -0.74 7.67
CA ALA A 197 -14.90 -2.09 7.17
C ALA A 197 -16.22 -2.86 7.06
N ASP A 198 -16.35 -3.67 6.01
CA ASP A 198 -17.49 -4.57 5.86
C ASP A 198 -17.58 -5.55 7.05
N PRO A 199 -18.79 -5.95 7.49
CA PRO A 199 -18.96 -6.87 8.59
C PRO A 199 -18.16 -8.17 8.41
N GLY A 200 -17.27 -8.46 9.37
CA GLY A 200 -16.43 -9.66 9.36
C GLY A 200 -15.18 -9.59 8.46
N GLN A 201 -14.88 -8.43 7.87
CA GLN A 201 -13.70 -8.23 7.03
C GLN A 201 -12.59 -7.44 7.75
N ASP A 202 -11.35 -7.66 7.32
CA ASP A 202 -10.20 -6.85 7.75
C ASP A 202 -10.33 -5.41 7.22
N PRO A 203 -10.10 -4.37 8.05
CA PRO A 203 -10.19 -2.97 7.66
C PRO A 203 -8.99 -2.58 6.77
N ARG A 204 -9.04 -2.96 5.49
CA ARG A 204 -7.99 -2.68 4.51
C ARG A 204 -8.49 -1.74 3.42
N THR A 205 -7.64 -0.79 3.04
CA THR A 205 -7.93 0.14 1.95
C THR A 205 -7.66 -0.49 0.59
N ALA A 206 -8.39 -0.03 -0.44
CA ALA A 206 -8.20 -0.48 -1.80
C ALA A 206 -7.30 0.48 -2.61
N PRO A 207 -6.58 0.00 -3.63
CA PRO A 207 -6.34 -1.41 -3.93
C PRO A 207 -5.34 -2.00 -2.93
N ASP A 208 -5.46 -3.31 -2.70
CA ASP A 208 -4.48 -4.04 -1.91
C ASP A 208 -3.13 -4.08 -2.63
N ILE A 209 -2.08 -3.66 -1.95
CA ILE A 209 -0.72 -3.58 -2.52
C ILE A 209 0.01 -4.92 -2.34
N ALA A 210 -0.40 -5.74 -1.38
CA ALA A 210 0.20 -7.06 -1.19
C ALA A 210 -0.46 -8.08 -2.12
N ALA A 211 0.36 -8.77 -2.92
CA ALA A 211 -0.14 -9.82 -3.82
C ALA A 211 -0.78 -11.01 -3.08
N LEU A 212 -0.52 -11.16 -1.77
CA LEU A 212 -0.99 -12.28 -0.95
C LEU A 212 -2.47 -12.58 -1.16
N TRP A 213 -3.34 -11.59 -0.89
CA TRP A 213 -4.78 -11.80 -0.93
C TRP A 213 -5.29 -11.96 -2.35
N SER A 214 -4.72 -11.21 -3.29
CA SER A 214 -5.04 -11.36 -4.72
C SER A 214 -4.72 -12.75 -5.25
N ILE A 215 -3.67 -13.41 -4.75
CA ILE A 215 -3.34 -14.79 -5.14
C ILE A 215 -4.27 -15.79 -4.45
N LEU A 216 -4.50 -15.65 -3.14
CA LEU A 216 -5.35 -16.58 -2.40
C LEU A 216 -6.81 -16.56 -2.89
N ASP A 217 -7.33 -15.39 -3.27
CA ASP A 217 -8.68 -15.22 -3.83
C ASP A 217 -8.87 -15.93 -5.19
N LEU A 218 -7.79 -16.30 -5.89
CA LEU A 218 -7.86 -17.08 -7.12
C LEU A 218 -8.04 -18.59 -6.87
N THR A 219 -7.89 -19.03 -5.62
CA THR A 219 -7.96 -20.45 -5.24
C THR A 219 -9.38 -20.82 -4.80
N PRO A 220 -9.81 -22.09 -4.93
CA PRO A 220 -11.11 -22.52 -4.43
C PRO A 220 -11.34 -22.30 -2.92
N GLY A 221 -10.26 -22.23 -2.14
CA GLY A 221 -10.31 -21.99 -0.70
C GLY A 221 -10.35 -20.50 -0.31
N GLY A 222 -10.13 -19.58 -1.25
CA GLY A 222 -10.01 -18.16 -0.97
C GLY A 222 -8.96 -17.88 0.11
N ARG A 223 -9.26 -16.94 1.02
CA ARG A 223 -8.34 -16.54 2.11
C ARG A 223 -8.37 -17.45 3.34
N GLY A 224 -9.40 -18.30 3.48
CA GLY A 224 -9.69 -18.99 4.74
C GLY A 224 -10.17 -18.06 5.87
N THR A 225 -10.44 -18.62 7.05
CA THR A 225 -10.95 -17.88 8.23
C THR A 225 -10.10 -18.08 9.50
N ASP A 226 -9.14 -19.00 9.46
CA ASP A 226 -8.34 -19.47 10.59
C ASP A 226 -6.83 -19.24 10.40
N TRP A 227 -6.46 -18.47 9.36
CA TRP A 227 -5.07 -18.18 9.02
C TRP A 227 -4.80 -16.69 8.90
N TYR A 228 -3.59 -16.28 9.32
CA TYR A 228 -3.07 -14.92 9.15
C TYR A 228 -1.56 -14.98 8.90
N PRO A 229 -0.97 -13.99 8.19
CA PRO A 229 0.47 -13.95 7.99
C PRO A 229 1.24 -14.01 9.30
N LYS A 230 2.34 -14.76 9.30
CA LYS A 230 3.24 -14.94 10.45
C LYS A 230 4.64 -14.44 10.08
N LEU A 231 5.40 -14.04 11.09
CA LEU A 231 6.77 -13.55 10.91
C LEU A 231 7.81 -14.67 10.82
N SER A 232 7.47 -15.85 11.35
CA SER A 232 8.31 -17.04 11.37
C SER A 232 7.49 -18.21 10.83
N TYR A 233 8.15 -19.07 10.05
CA TYR A 233 7.59 -20.25 9.41
C TYR A 233 8.57 -21.41 9.52
#